data_AF-A0A9K3PV47-F1
#
_entry.id   AF-A0A9K3PV47-F1
#
_cell.length_a   1.000
_cell.length_b   1.000
_cell.length_c   1.000
_cell.angle_alpha   90.00
_cell.angle_beta   90.00
_cell.angle_gamma   90.00
#
_symmetry.space_group_name_H-M   'P 1'
#
loop_
_entity.id
_entity.type
_entity.pdbx_description
1 polymer ?
#
loop_
_entity_poly.entity_id
_entity_poly.type
_entity_poly.pdbx_seq_one_letter_code
_entity_poly.pdbx_strand_id
1 'polypeptide(L)'
;MTLCGAVLGPFLDSYHSAFGVLQYDQPITAALWGSADYPALITAWWVPVLFGLAGWLIGWLYIALDAILSTPKNVQSPSPPKILVGIALFTFQYWLSGVFVATGILDRTGILNAMSLYAVIGFWGLDGSMAGFLTSMATALGGPLIEVGLLSLSRADMMPGGYHYTDLGETGFFPLWIAPVYFLGGPAVGNLARGFWNTLLRSTNHASPDEETSAKLGCPVCNDTRCVSCPNCDGVGQYAAMGGRSVRCTSCAGRGFVICRDCFSEYDDDPNDIEAIRELMSRMPD
;
A
#
# COMPACT_ATOMS: atom_id res chain seq x y z
N MET A 1 -3.79 -4.20 10.94
CA MET A 1 -2.74 -3.16 11.09
C MET A 1 -1.73 -3.49 12.18
N THR A 2 -2.13 -3.60 13.46
CA THR A 2 -1.19 -3.91 14.58
C THR A 2 -0.32 -5.14 14.30
N LEU A 3 -0.94 -6.24 13.87
CA LEU A 3 -0.21 -7.47 13.54
C LEU A 3 0.79 -7.27 12.39
N CYS A 4 0.40 -6.55 11.33
CA CYS A 4 1.28 -6.27 10.19
C CYS A 4 2.51 -5.49 10.64
N GLY A 5 2.33 -4.45 11.46
CA GLY A 5 3.44 -3.68 12.02
C GLY A 5 4.33 -4.52 12.94
N ALA A 6 3.74 -5.26 13.87
CA ALA A 6 4.47 -6.09 14.83
C ALA A 6 5.29 -7.21 14.16
N VAL A 7 4.82 -7.73 13.02
CA VAL A 7 5.54 -8.76 12.26
C VAL A 7 6.60 -8.16 11.35
N LEU A 8 6.27 -7.16 10.53
CA LEU A 8 7.19 -6.62 9.53
C LEU A 8 8.26 -5.70 10.12
N GLY A 9 7.91 -4.92 11.15
CA GLY A 9 8.79 -3.94 11.78
C GLY A 9 10.14 -4.50 12.22
N PRO A 10 10.17 -5.61 13.00
CA PRO A 10 11.42 -6.24 13.42
C PRO A 10 12.35 -6.67 12.27
N PHE A 11 11.80 -7.12 11.13
CA PHE A 11 12.63 -7.48 9.97
C PHE A 11 13.22 -6.25 9.29
N LEU A 12 12.47 -5.15 9.22
CA LEU A 12 12.99 -3.88 8.67
C LEU A 12 14.11 -3.35 9.56
N ASP A 13 13.86 -3.28 10.86
CA ASP A 13 14.81 -2.83 11.88
C ASP A 13 16.09 -3.68 11.90
N SER A 14 15.96 -4.99 11.63
CA SER A 14 17.10 -5.89 11.48
C SER A 14 18.08 -5.46 10.39
N TYR A 15 17.64 -4.77 9.32
CA TYR A 15 18.57 -4.23 8.33
C TYR A 15 19.50 -3.19 8.94
N HIS A 16 18.96 -2.24 9.72
CA HIS A 16 19.76 -1.20 10.35
C HIS A 16 20.72 -1.78 11.39
N SER A 17 20.29 -2.80 12.12
CA SER A 17 21.20 -3.57 12.99
C SER A 17 22.30 -4.28 12.21
N ALA A 18 21.96 -4.99 11.12
CA ALA A 18 22.91 -5.76 10.32
C ALA A 18 23.94 -4.87 9.60
N PHE A 19 23.57 -3.66 9.21
CA PHE A 19 24.45 -2.68 8.60
C PHE A 19 25.17 -1.78 9.61
N GLY A 20 24.99 -2.02 10.91
CA GLY A 20 25.65 -1.25 11.96
C GLY A 20 25.17 0.20 12.08
N VAL A 21 23.96 0.51 11.60
CA VAL A 21 23.32 1.82 11.81
C VAL A 21 22.99 1.99 13.30
N LEU A 22 22.44 0.95 13.91
CA LEU A 22 22.06 0.89 15.32
C LEU A 22 22.43 -0.46 15.93
N GLN A 23 22.47 -0.51 17.26
CA GLN A 23 22.76 -1.73 18.02
C GLN A 23 21.88 -1.78 19.27
N TYR A 24 21.44 -2.97 19.65
CA TYR A 24 20.75 -3.24 20.90
C TYR A 24 21.73 -3.73 21.96
N ASP A 25 21.51 -3.36 23.23
CA ASP A 25 22.30 -3.84 24.36
C ASP A 25 22.06 -5.32 24.64
N GLN A 26 20.83 -5.79 24.40
CA GLN A 26 20.40 -7.17 24.62
C GLN A 26 19.59 -7.66 23.40
N PRO A 27 20.25 -7.89 22.25
CA PRO A 27 19.56 -8.26 21.02
C PRO A 27 18.96 -9.66 21.13
N ILE A 28 17.72 -9.79 20.68
CA ILE A 28 17.12 -11.05 20.28
C ILE A 28 17.54 -11.31 18.85
N THR A 29 18.29 -12.39 18.63
CA THR A 29 18.72 -12.81 17.29
C THR A 29 18.05 -14.10 16.87
N ALA A 30 17.67 -14.20 15.60
CA ALA A 30 17.23 -15.45 14.99
C ALA A 30 17.92 -15.65 13.65
N ALA A 31 18.61 -16.78 13.51
CA ALA A 31 19.14 -17.23 12.23
C ALA A 31 18.01 -17.85 11.41
N LEU A 32 17.32 -17.06 10.57
CA LEU A 32 16.68 -17.66 9.41
C LEU A 32 17.77 -17.91 8.36
N TRP A 33 17.75 -19.08 7.71
CA TRP A 33 18.64 -19.45 6.61
C TRP A 33 20.08 -19.86 6.97
N GLY A 34 20.34 -20.20 8.24
CA GLY A 34 21.45 -21.09 8.59
C GLY A 34 22.83 -20.47 8.83
N SER A 35 22.95 -19.14 8.93
CA SER A 35 24.17 -18.49 9.41
C SER A 35 23.92 -17.76 10.72
N ALA A 36 24.72 -18.09 11.74
CA ALA A 36 24.77 -17.34 13.00
C ALA A 36 25.53 -16.01 12.86
N ASP A 37 26.41 -15.92 11.85
CA ASP A 37 27.22 -14.73 11.57
C ASP A 37 26.42 -13.62 10.89
N TYR A 38 25.32 -14.00 10.21
CA TYR A 38 24.40 -13.09 9.53
C TYR A 38 22.96 -13.40 9.96
N PRO A 39 22.58 -13.08 11.22
CA PRO A 39 21.24 -13.35 11.70
C PRO A 39 20.22 -12.58 10.85
N ALA A 40 19.17 -13.29 10.44
CA ALA A 40 18.10 -12.73 9.61
C ALA A 40 17.16 -11.81 10.41
N LEU A 41 17.21 -11.88 11.74
CA LEU A 41 16.49 -11.03 12.65
C LEU A 41 17.42 -10.61 13.78
N ILE A 42 17.56 -9.31 13.98
CA ILE A 42 18.18 -8.66 15.15
C ILE A 42 17.17 -7.63 15.64
N THR A 43 16.66 -7.80 16.86
CA THR A 43 15.61 -6.94 17.41
C THR A 43 15.61 -6.93 18.95
N ALA A 44 14.68 -6.23 19.58
CA ALA A 44 14.43 -6.32 21.02
C ALA A 44 12.95 -6.62 21.31
N TRP A 45 12.63 -7.09 22.52
CA TRP A 45 11.29 -7.57 22.89
C TRP A 45 10.19 -6.52 22.73
N TRP A 46 10.53 -5.23 22.87
CA TRP A 46 9.61 -4.09 22.78
C TRP A 46 9.41 -3.59 21.34
N VAL A 47 10.31 -3.93 20.41
CA VAL A 47 10.28 -3.46 19.02
C VAL A 47 8.99 -3.89 18.31
N PRO A 48 8.56 -5.18 18.33
CA PRO A 48 7.28 -5.58 17.75
C PRO A 48 6.09 -4.79 18.30
N VAL A 49 6.10 -4.48 19.61
CA VAL A 49 5.01 -3.75 20.26
C VAL A 49 4.93 -2.32 19.74
N LEU A 50 6.07 -1.62 19.64
CA LEU A 50 6.12 -0.25 19.13
C LEU A 50 5.73 -0.19 17.64
N PHE A 51 6.24 -1.08 16.80
CA PHE A 51 5.85 -1.12 15.40
C PHE A 51 4.37 -1.51 15.20
N GLY A 52 3.84 -2.40 16.05
CA GLY A 52 2.42 -2.72 16.04
C GLY A 52 1.55 -1.51 16.42
N LEU A 53 1.94 -0.77 17.46
CA LEU A 53 1.26 0.46 17.87
C LEU A 53 1.34 1.54 16.77
N ALA A 54 2.51 1.73 16.18
CA ALA A 54 2.70 2.67 15.08
C ALA A 54 1.81 2.29 13.88
N GLY A 55 1.80 1.02 13.48
CA GLY A 55 0.93 0.54 12.40
C GLY A 55 -0.55 0.80 12.66
N TRP A 56 -1.00 0.66 13.90
CA TRP A 56 -2.37 1.00 14.31
C TRP A 56 -2.65 2.50 14.27
N LEU A 57 -1.80 3.32 14.90
CA LEU A 57 -1.95 4.77 14.97
C LEU A 57 -1.94 5.41 13.58
N ILE A 58 -0.94 5.08 12.76
CA ILE A 58 -0.79 5.60 11.40
C ILE A 58 -1.97 5.19 10.54
N GLY A 59 -2.36 3.91 10.59
CA GLY A 59 -3.49 3.39 9.83
C GLY A 59 -4.80 4.10 10.17
N TRP A 60 -5.10 4.28 11.46
CA TRP A 60 -6.31 4.99 11.89
C TRP A 60 -6.27 6.48 11.58
N LEU A 61 -5.12 7.13 11.72
CA LEU A 61 -4.96 8.54 11.36
C LEU A 61 -5.25 8.77 9.88
N TYR A 62 -4.81 7.86 9.01
CA TYR A 62 -5.14 7.87 7.59
C TYR A 62 -6.65 7.81 7.34
N ILE A 63 -7.35 6.84 7.93
CA ILE A 63 -8.80 6.68 7.76
C ILE A 63 -9.55 7.90 8.28
N ALA A 64 -9.16 8.43 9.44
CA ALA A 64 -9.77 9.62 10.02
C ALA A 64 -9.56 10.87 9.15
N LEU A 65 -8.34 11.10 8.67
CA LEU A 65 -8.03 12.24 7.81
C LEU A 65 -8.66 12.12 6.42
N ASP A 66 -8.81 10.92 5.88
CA ASP A 66 -9.53 10.70 4.63
C ASP A 66 -11.00 11.13 4.73
N ALA A 67 -11.65 10.83 5.86
CA ALA A 67 -13.01 11.27 6.14
C ALA A 67 -13.11 12.79 6.34
N ILE A 68 -12.17 13.39 7.09
CA ILE A 68 -12.19 14.83 7.39
C ILE A 68 -11.84 15.68 6.16
N LEU A 69 -10.85 15.26 5.37
CA LEU A 69 -10.32 16.04 4.25
C LEU A 69 -10.96 15.66 2.91
N SER A 70 -11.95 14.75 2.91
CA SER A 70 -12.67 14.34 1.71
C SER A 70 -11.73 13.85 0.60
N THR A 71 -10.75 13.02 0.96
CA THR A 71 -9.75 12.49 0.03
C THR A 71 -10.42 11.83 -1.19
N PRO A 72 -9.94 12.00 -2.43
CA PRO A 72 -10.56 11.38 -3.61
C PRO A 72 -10.70 9.86 -3.50
N LYS A 73 -11.86 9.31 -3.92
CA LYS A 73 -12.16 7.86 -3.80
C LYS A 73 -11.14 6.96 -4.49
N ASN A 74 -10.58 7.39 -5.62
CA ASN A 74 -9.55 6.64 -6.34
C ASN A 74 -8.22 6.54 -5.55
N VAL A 75 -8.00 7.43 -4.57
CA VAL A 75 -6.86 7.39 -3.66
C VAL A 75 -7.20 6.58 -2.40
N GLN A 76 -8.42 6.70 -1.89
CA GLN A 76 -8.90 5.91 -0.75
C GLN A 76 -8.99 4.41 -1.05
N SER A 77 -9.07 4.02 -2.33
CA SER A 77 -9.19 2.62 -2.78
C SER A 77 -7.95 2.15 -3.55
N PRO A 78 -6.77 2.03 -2.91
CA PRO A 78 -5.59 1.51 -3.57
C PRO A 78 -5.78 0.03 -3.93
N SER A 79 -5.32 -0.36 -5.11
CA SER A 79 -5.31 -1.76 -5.53
C SER A 79 -4.27 -2.57 -4.75
N PRO A 80 -4.45 -3.89 -4.57
CA PRO A 80 -3.47 -4.73 -3.89
C PRO A 80 -2.05 -4.62 -4.46
N PRO A 81 -1.83 -4.58 -5.80
CA PRO A 81 -0.49 -4.35 -6.35
C PRO A 81 0.13 -3.03 -5.89
N LYS A 82 -0.66 -1.95 -5.82
CA LYS A 82 -0.17 -0.64 -5.36
C LYS A 82 0.24 -0.67 -3.89
N ILE A 83 -0.50 -1.39 -3.05
CA ILE A 83 -0.16 -1.61 -1.63
C ILE A 83 1.17 -2.36 -1.51
N LEU A 84 1.32 -3.47 -2.25
CA LEU A 84 2.54 -4.27 -2.23
C LEU A 84 3.76 -3.49 -2.73
N VAL A 85 3.60 -2.70 -3.80
CA VAL A 85 4.64 -1.78 -4.28
C VAL A 85 5.00 -0.76 -3.19
N GLY A 86 4.01 -0.21 -2.47
CA GLY A 86 4.27 0.71 -1.37
C GLY A 86 5.10 0.11 -0.25
N ILE A 87 4.76 -1.11 0.18
CA ILE A 87 5.51 -1.85 1.20
C ILE A 87 6.93 -2.15 0.68
N ALA A 88 7.07 -2.57 -0.58
CA ALA A 88 8.36 -2.89 -1.19
C ALA A 88 9.27 -1.65 -1.30
N LEU A 89 8.74 -0.50 -1.73
CA LEU A 89 9.49 0.75 -1.83
C LEU A 89 9.96 1.22 -0.45
N PHE A 90 9.10 1.18 0.56
CA PHE A 90 9.50 1.54 1.93
C PHE A 90 10.57 0.57 2.47
N THR A 91 10.38 -0.73 2.28
CA THR A 91 11.35 -1.76 2.68
C THR A 91 12.70 -1.54 2.00
N PHE A 92 12.69 -1.24 0.70
CA PHE A 92 13.90 -0.97 -0.06
C PHE A 92 14.59 0.31 0.41
N GLN A 93 13.85 1.38 0.72
CA GLN A 93 14.44 2.60 1.28
C GLN A 93 15.14 2.31 2.61
N TYR A 94 14.49 1.53 3.48
CA TYR A 94 15.03 1.15 4.78
C TYR A 94 16.32 0.33 4.67
N TRP A 95 16.34 -0.64 3.74
CA TRP A 95 17.53 -1.43 3.43
C TRP A 95 18.65 -0.56 2.81
N LEU A 96 18.31 0.26 1.81
CA LEU A 96 19.25 1.07 1.07
C LEU A 96 19.94 2.11 1.95
N SER A 97 19.23 2.69 2.92
CA SER A 97 19.84 3.61 3.89
C SER A 97 20.93 2.92 4.72
N GLY A 98 20.68 1.67 5.15
CA GLY A 98 21.68 0.87 5.84
C GLY A 98 22.90 0.56 4.98
N VAL A 99 22.69 0.21 3.70
CA VAL A 99 23.79 -0.01 2.75
C VAL A 99 24.65 1.24 2.57
N PHE A 100 24.04 2.42 2.44
CA PHE A 100 24.81 3.65 2.29
C PHE A 100 25.65 3.98 3.52
N VAL A 101 25.13 3.72 4.73
CA VAL A 101 25.89 3.85 5.97
C VAL A 101 27.06 2.85 6.01
N ALA A 102 26.79 1.57 5.74
CA ALA A 102 27.81 0.52 5.83
C ALA A 102 28.94 0.66 4.80
N THR A 103 28.60 1.13 3.59
CA THR A 103 29.59 1.29 2.51
C THR A 103 30.34 2.60 2.59
N GLY A 104 29.79 3.63 3.25
CA GLY A 104 30.36 4.98 3.29
C GLY A 104 30.46 5.64 1.91
N ILE A 105 29.73 5.13 0.91
CA ILE A 105 29.78 5.66 -0.48
C ILE A 105 29.18 7.07 -0.57
N LEU A 106 28.23 7.38 0.32
CA LEU A 106 27.65 8.71 0.48
C LEU A 106 27.97 9.21 1.90
N ASP A 107 28.24 10.50 2.00
CA ASP A 107 28.27 11.19 3.29
C ASP A 107 26.85 11.40 3.82
N ARG A 108 26.72 11.90 5.06
CA ARG A 108 25.40 12.10 5.71
C ARG A 108 24.46 12.97 4.87
N THR A 109 24.99 14.04 4.28
CA THR A 109 24.24 14.95 3.42
C THR A 109 23.77 14.23 2.15
N GLY A 110 24.64 13.43 1.52
CA GLY A 110 24.32 12.59 0.38
C GLY A 110 23.20 11.59 0.70
N ILE A 111 23.27 10.90 1.85
CA ILE A 111 22.23 9.98 2.30
C ILE A 111 20.90 10.72 2.52
N LEU A 112 20.93 11.87 3.21
CA LEU A 112 19.74 12.69 3.45
C LEU A 112 19.07 13.11 2.14
N ASN A 113 19.85 13.61 1.18
CA ASN A 113 19.34 14.02 -0.13
C ASN A 113 18.76 12.84 -0.91
N ALA A 114 19.46 11.71 -0.94
CA ALA A 114 18.99 10.50 -1.62
C ALA A 114 17.69 9.97 -1.01
N MET A 115 17.61 9.86 0.32
CA MET A 115 16.41 9.39 1.03
C MET A 115 15.25 10.36 0.87
N SER A 116 15.50 11.68 0.91
CA SER A 116 14.46 12.69 0.71
C SER A 116 13.88 12.64 -0.71
N LEU A 117 14.74 12.56 -1.73
CA LEU A 117 14.29 12.44 -3.12
C LEU A 117 13.49 11.16 -3.32
N TYR A 118 13.96 10.04 -2.78
CA TYR A 118 13.27 8.76 -2.84
C TYR A 118 11.89 8.83 -2.17
N ALA A 119 11.81 9.43 -0.97
CA ALA A 119 10.56 9.58 -0.23
C ALA A 119 9.54 10.47 -0.97
N VAL A 120 9.98 11.56 -1.60
CA VAL A 120 9.11 12.44 -2.41
C VAL A 120 8.54 11.69 -3.62
N ILE A 121 9.40 11.00 -4.37
CA ILE A 121 8.97 10.20 -5.53
C ILE A 121 7.99 9.11 -5.09
N GLY A 122 8.30 8.39 -4.01
CA GLY A 122 7.46 7.36 -3.45
C GLY A 122 6.10 7.90 -3.00
N PHE A 123 6.08 9.04 -2.30
CA PHE A 123 4.84 9.67 -1.84
C PHE A 123 3.91 10.07 -3.00
N TRP A 124 4.44 10.71 -4.04
CA TRP A 124 3.65 11.08 -5.21
C TRP A 124 3.16 9.88 -6.01
N GLY A 125 3.97 8.82 -6.15
CA GLY A 125 3.56 7.60 -6.84
C GLY A 125 2.51 6.79 -6.08
N LEU A 126 2.58 6.78 -4.74
CA LEU A 126 1.75 5.92 -3.90
C LEU A 126 0.48 6.58 -3.38
N ASP A 127 0.48 7.88 -3.13
CA ASP A 127 -0.62 8.52 -2.40
C ASP A 127 -0.97 9.90 -2.95
N GLY A 128 -0.05 10.86 -2.81
CA GLY A 128 -0.22 12.24 -3.29
C GLY A 128 -1.38 13.02 -2.64
N SER A 129 -2.09 12.47 -1.65
CA SER A 129 -3.20 13.15 -0.97
C SER A 129 -2.75 14.03 0.20
N MET A 130 -3.57 15.04 0.56
CA MET A 130 -3.31 15.87 1.75
C MET A 130 -3.37 15.05 3.05
N ALA A 131 -4.33 14.13 3.18
CA ALA A 131 -4.40 13.20 4.31
C ALA A 131 -3.12 12.38 4.45
N GLY A 132 -2.61 11.89 3.32
CA GLY A 132 -1.35 11.17 3.28
C GLY A 132 -0.16 12.05 3.64
N PHE A 133 -0.09 13.28 3.12
CA PHE A 133 0.99 14.21 3.43
C PHE A 133 1.05 14.53 4.92
N LEU A 134 -0.09 14.88 5.54
CA LEU A 134 -0.14 15.19 6.97
C LEU A 134 0.24 14.00 7.84
N THR A 135 -0.24 12.80 7.48
CA THR A 135 0.13 11.59 8.22
C THR A 135 1.61 11.27 8.07
N SER A 136 2.16 11.40 6.87
CA SER A 136 3.59 11.17 6.59
C SER A 136 4.48 12.19 7.30
N MET A 137 4.05 13.44 7.43
CA MET A 137 4.73 14.44 8.25
C MET A 137 4.66 14.09 9.73
N ALA A 138 3.50 13.62 10.21
CA ALA A 138 3.36 13.17 11.59
C ALA A 138 4.27 11.97 11.90
N THR A 139 4.48 11.03 10.96
CA THR A 139 5.43 9.93 11.13
C THR A 139 6.88 10.41 11.08
N ALA A 140 7.21 11.28 10.12
CA ALA A 140 8.56 11.83 9.94
C ALA A 140 9.06 12.64 11.14
N LEU A 141 8.16 13.19 11.96
CA LEU A 141 8.49 13.90 13.19
C LEU A 141 8.28 13.04 14.43
N GLY A 142 7.13 12.36 14.52
CA GLY A 142 6.74 11.58 15.68
C GLY A 142 7.62 10.36 15.91
N GLY A 143 8.00 9.64 14.85
CA GLY A 143 8.93 8.51 14.95
C GLY A 143 10.27 8.93 15.57
N PRO A 144 10.99 9.89 14.96
CA PRO A 144 12.24 10.40 15.52
C PRO A 144 12.12 10.97 16.94
N LEU A 145 11.01 11.62 17.31
CA LEU A 145 10.79 12.08 18.68
C LEU A 145 10.63 10.93 19.68
N ILE A 146 9.95 9.85 19.29
CA ILE A 146 9.87 8.63 20.10
C ILE A 146 11.27 8.04 20.26
N GLU A 147 12.08 8.02 19.21
CA GLU A 147 13.48 7.57 19.27
C GLU A 147 14.33 8.40 20.23
N VAL A 148 14.20 9.73 20.24
CA VAL A 148 14.86 10.58 21.26
C VAL A 148 14.48 10.12 22.67
N GLY A 149 13.21 9.81 22.91
CA GLY A 149 12.73 9.29 24.19
C GLY A 149 13.38 7.95 24.56
N LEU A 150 13.36 6.99 23.63
CA LEU A 150 13.95 5.66 23.83
C LEU A 150 15.46 5.72 24.06
N LEU A 151 16.19 6.53 23.29
CA LEU A 151 17.63 6.75 23.46
C LEU A 151 17.93 7.42 24.80
N SER A 152 17.10 8.37 25.23
CA SER A 152 17.27 9.04 26.52
C SER A 152 17.06 8.07 27.69
N LEU A 153 16.04 7.21 27.62
CA LEU A 153 15.79 6.17 28.61
C LEU A 153 16.89 5.11 28.63
N SER A 154 17.39 4.72 27.45
CA SER A 154 18.49 3.76 27.31
C SER A 154 19.79 4.32 27.93
N ARG A 155 20.14 5.57 27.63
CA ARG A 155 21.31 6.26 28.24
C ARG A 155 21.20 6.43 29.75
N ALA A 156 19.99 6.49 30.29
CA ALA A 156 19.72 6.57 31.72
C ALA A 156 19.63 5.18 32.40
N ASP A 157 19.88 4.09 31.68
CA ASP A 157 19.76 2.71 32.16
C ASP A 157 18.36 2.37 32.70
N MET A 158 17.33 3.03 32.17
CA MET A 158 15.93 2.87 32.59
C MET A 158 15.15 1.90 31.70
N MET A 159 15.78 1.39 30.63
CA MET A 159 15.13 0.55 29.61
C MET A 159 15.95 -0.72 29.36
N PRO A 160 15.51 -1.88 29.87
CA PRO A 160 16.18 -3.15 29.62
C PRO A 160 16.15 -3.51 28.13
N GLY A 161 17.34 -3.76 27.55
CA GLY A 161 17.50 -3.96 26.11
C GLY A 161 17.34 -2.65 25.34
N GLY A 162 17.94 -1.58 25.85
CA GLY A 162 18.08 -0.30 25.15
C GLY A 162 18.78 -0.46 23.80
N TYR A 163 18.80 0.63 23.04
CA TYR A 163 19.52 0.68 21.78
C TYR A 163 20.22 2.01 21.60
N HIS A 164 21.26 2.02 20.76
CA HIS A 164 22.01 3.21 20.39
C HIS A 164 22.33 3.22 18.91
N TYR A 165 22.39 4.42 18.34
CA TYR A 165 22.96 4.63 17.02
C TYR A 165 24.48 4.59 17.10
N THR A 166 25.10 3.98 16.08
CA THR A 166 26.56 4.04 15.90
C THR A 166 27.00 5.46 15.54
N ASP A 167 26.13 6.21 14.87
CA ASP A 167 26.35 7.59 14.49
C ASP A 167 25.20 8.48 14.98
N LEU A 168 25.51 9.40 15.91
CA LEU A 168 24.54 10.33 16.49
C LEU A 168 24.13 11.46 15.53
N GLY A 169 24.85 11.64 14.42
CA GLY A 169 24.53 12.61 13.39
C GLY A 169 24.41 14.05 13.87
N GLU A 170 23.57 14.83 13.19
CA GLU A 170 23.39 16.27 13.42
C GLU A 170 22.53 16.57 14.66
N THR A 171 21.71 15.61 15.10
CA THR A 171 20.78 15.82 16.22
C THR A 171 21.38 15.51 17.58
N GLY A 172 22.52 14.81 17.61
CA GLY A 172 23.11 14.25 18.84
C GLY A 172 22.42 12.98 19.35
N PHE A 173 21.40 12.50 18.64
CA PHE A 173 20.66 11.26 18.93
C PHE A 173 20.72 10.30 17.75
N PHE A 174 20.43 10.79 16.55
CA PHE A 174 20.44 10.04 15.29
C PHE A 174 20.70 10.97 14.08
N PRO A 175 21.04 10.42 12.91
CA PRO A 175 21.23 11.21 11.68
C PRO A 175 19.91 11.74 11.11
N LEU A 176 19.92 12.95 10.54
CA LEU A 176 18.69 13.56 9.99
C LEU A 176 18.04 12.79 8.84
N TRP A 177 18.78 11.93 8.13
CA TRP A 177 18.25 11.12 7.03
C TRP A 177 17.22 10.09 7.47
N ILE A 178 17.06 9.83 8.76
CA ILE A 178 16.00 8.98 9.32
C ILE A 178 14.60 9.57 9.05
N ALA A 179 14.45 10.91 9.09
CA ALA A 179 13.16 11.57 8.91
C ALA A 179 12.48 11.23 7.57
N PRO A 180 13.13 11.32 6.39
CA PRO A 180 12.51 10.91 5.13
C PRO A 180 12.24 9.40 5.03
N VAL A 181 12.94 8.55 5.78
CA VAL A 181 12.60 7.11 5.86
C VAL A 181 11.26 6.93 6.57
N TYR A 182 11.06 7.59 7.72
CA TYR A 182 9.78 7.60 8.42
C TYR A 182 8.65 8.24 7.61
N PHE A 183 8.97 9.26 6.80
CA PHE A 183 7.99 9.90 5.91
C PHE A 183 7.39 8.87 4.93
N LEU A 184 8.22 8.08 4.23
CA LEU A 184 7.73 7.09 3.28
C LEU A 184 7.04 5.88 3.96
N GLY A 185 7.32 5.65 5.25
CA GLY A 185 6.55 4.72 6.06
C GLY A 185 5.05 5.08 6.12
N GLY A 186 4.71 6.37 6.07
CA GLY A 186 3.34 6.87 6.05
C GLY A 186 2.49 6.25 4.93
N PRO A 187 2.80 6.48 3.64
CA PRO A 187 2.03 5.94 2.52
C PRO A 187 1.99 4.42 2.46
N ALA A 188 3.07 3.73 2.85
CA ALA A 188 3.09 2.28 2.88
C ALA A 188 2.08 1.71 3.89
N VAL A 189 2.07 2.23 5.11
CA VAL A 189 1.14 1.81 6.17
C VAL A 189 -0.29 2.32 5.90
N GLY A 190 -0.43 3.56 5.42
CA GLY A 190 -1.71 4.19 5.11
C GLY A 190 -2.46 3.49 3.98
N ASN A 191 -1.78 3.17 2.88
CA ASN A 191 -2.41 2.43 1.78
C ASN A 191 -2.79 0.99 2.18
N LEU A 192 -1.99 0.35 3.04
CA LEU A 192 -2.37 -0.95 3.62
C LEU A 192 -3.63 -0.82 4.48
N ALA A 193 -3.73 0.22 5.32
CA ALA A 193 -4.92 0.48 6.14
C ALA A 193 -6.16 0.73 5.29
N ARG A 194 -6.05 1.56 4.24
CA ARG A 194 -7.11 1.78 3.25
C ARG A 194 -7.55 0.47 2.60
N GLY A 195 -6.61 -0.38 2.18
CA GLY A 195 -6.90 -1.70 1.62
C GLY A 195 -7.73 -2.59 2.56
N PHE A 196 -7.33 -2.69 3.84
CA PHE A 196 -8.11 -3.41 4.85
C PHE A 196 -9.49 -2.78 5.07
N TRP A 197 -9.56 -1.46 5.20
CA TRP A 197 -10.80 -0.73 5.43
C TRP A 197 -11.82 -0.98 4.32
N ASN A 198 -11.39 -0.91 3.06
CA ASN A 198 -12.27 -1.17 1.91
C ASN A 198 -12.78 -2.62 1.88
N THR A 199 -11.93 -3.60 2.21
CA THR A 199 -12.34 -5.00 2.29
C THR A 199 -13.37 -5.23 3.41
N LEU A 200 -13.18 -4.58 4.57
CA LEU A 200 -14.13 -4.65 5.68
C LEU A 200 -15.48 -4.03 5.29
N LEU A 201 -15.48 -2.85 4.66
CA LEU A 201 -16.70 -2.19 4.21
C LEU A 201 -17.47 -3.01 3.16
N ARG A 202 -16.76 -3.67 2.24
CA ARG A 202 -17.39 -4.60 1.28
C ARG A 202 -18.04 -5.78 2.01
N SER A 203 -17.36 -6.34 2.99
CA SER A 203 -17.85 -7.50 3.77
C SER A 203 -19.10 -7.16 4.57
N THR A 204 -19.17 -5.98 5.19
CA THR A 204 -20.37 -5.53 5.93
C THR A 204 -21.56 -5.30 5.01
N ASN A 205 -21.35 -4.80 3.80
CA ASN A 205 -22.43 -4.57 2.85
C ASN A 205 -23.01 -5.87 2.27
N HIS A 206 -22.25 -6.97 2.30
CA HIS A 206 -22.74 -8.30 1.88
C HIS A 206 -23.33 -9.13 3.02
N ALA A 207 -23.08 -8.75 4.29
CA ALA A 207 -23.49 -9.52 5.47
C ALA A 207 -24.88 -9.16 6.00
N SER A 208 -25.62 -8.27 5.34
CA SER A 208 -27.04 -7.98 5.65
C SER A 208 -27.93 -8.98 4.91
N PRO A 209 -28.52 -10.00 5.55
CA PRO A 209 -29.45 -10.94 4.92
C PRO A 209 -30.86 -10.35 4.75
N ASP A 210 -31.09 -9.12 5.23
CA ASP A 210 -32.43 -8.54 5.43
C ASP A 210 -32.71 -7.26 4.59
N GLU A 211 -32.09 -7.10 3.42
CA GLU A 211 -32.60 -6.19 2.38
C GLU A 211 -33.14 -6.97 1.19
N GLU A 212 -34.17 -7.78 1.47
CA GLU A 212 -35.31 -7.88 0.56
C GLU A 212 -35.85 -6.45 0.33
N THR A 213 -35.95 -6.05 -0.94
CA THR A 213 -36.75 -4.90 -1.44
C THR A 213 -36.25 -3.45 -1.25
N SER A 214 -34.94 -3.19 -1.13
CA SER A 214 -34.43 -1.95 -1.75
C SER A 214 -34.25 -2.24 -3.23
N ALA A 215 -35.24 -1.84 -4.03
CA ALA A 215 -35.17 -1.91 -5.49
C ALA A 215 -33.88 -1.20 -5.93
N LYS A 216 -32.79 -1.95 -6.11
CA LYS A 216 -31.72 -1.54 -6.98
C LYS A 216 -32.41 -1.29 -8.31
N LEU A 217 -32.61 0.00 -8.61
CA LEU A 217 -32.90 0.45 -9.95
C LEU A 217 -31.79 -0.19 -10.78
N GLY A 218 -32.16 -1.17 -11.59
CA GLY A 218 -31.20 -1.91 -12.39
C GLY A 218 -30.31 -0.97 -13.18
N CYS A 219 -29.16 -1.46 -13.61
CA CYS A 219 -28.19 -0.66 -14.36
C CYS A 219 -28.93 0.17 -15.42
N PRO A 220 -28.93 1.51 -15.35
CA PRO A 220 -29.84 2.35 -16.13
C PRO A 220 -29.61 2.26 -17.63
N VAL A 221 -28.48 1.68 -18.04
CA VAL A 221 -28.10 1.49 -19.43
C VAL A 221 -28.56 0.13 -19.98
N CYS A 222 -28.49 -0.94 -19.18
CA CYS A 222 -28.85 -2.29 -19.65
C CYS A 222 -30.08 -2.88 -18.97
N ASN A 223 -30.70 -2.18 -18.02
CA ASN A 223 -31.81 -2.68 -17.19
C ASN A 223 -31.51 -4.07 -16.61
N ASP A 224 -30.32 -4.23 -16.02
CA ASP A 224 -29.80 -5.49 -15.46
C ASP A 224 -29.66 -6.68 -16.41
N THR A 225 -29.86 -6.49 -17.71
CA THR A 225 -29.57 -7.56 -18.69
C THR A 225 -28.07 -7.84 -18.82
N ARG A 226 -27.22 -6.94 -18.29
CA ARG A 226 -25.75 -6.91 -18.46
C ARG A 226 -25.29 -6.83 -19.92
N CYS A 227 -26.22 -6.66 -20.86
CA CYS A 227 -25.97 -6.58 -22.29
C CYS A 227 -26.51 -5.27 -22.85
N VAL A 228 -25.79 -4.68 -23.78
CA VAL A 228 -26.25 -3.53 -24.57
C VAL A 228 -26.04 -3.83 -26.05
N SER A 229 -26.84 -3.20 -26.90
CA SER A 229 -26.64 -3.30 -28.35
C SER A 229 -25.21 -2.92 -28.70
N CYS A 230 -24.57 -3.72 -29.55
CA CYS A 230 -23.22 -3.48 -29.99
C CYS A 230 -23.17 -2.15 -30.78
N PRO A 231 -22.39 -1.15 -30.34
CA PRO A 231 -22.37 0.17 -30.97
C PRO A 231 -21.72 0.18 -32.35
N ASN A 232 -21.04 -0.91 -32.75
CA ASN A 232 -20.38 -1.02 -34.05
C ASN A 232 -21.29 -1.61 -35.14
N CYS A 233 -22.39 -2.26 -34.76
CA CYS A 233 -23.35 -2.84 -35.71
C CYS A 233 -24.81 -2.57 -35.32
N ASP A 234 -25.04 -1.61 -34.43
CA ASP A 234 -26.36 -1.19 -33.95
C ASP A 234 -27.31 -2.34 -33.56
N GLY A 235 -26.80 -3.35 -32.85
CA GLY A 235 -27.64 -4.50 -32.46
C GLY A 235 -27.79 -5.60 -33.52
N VAL A 236 -27.38 -5.36 -34.77
CA VAL A 236 -27.70 -6.24 -35.91
C VAL A 236 -26.78 -7.48 -35.98
N GLY A 237 -25.58 -7.40 -35.41
CA GLY A 237 -24.55 -8.45 -35.48
C GLY A 237 -23.78 -8.47 -36.81
N GLN A 238 -24.25 -7.76 -37.83
CA GLN A 238 -23.63 -7.68 -39.16
C GLN A 238 -23.79 -6.27 -39.73
N TYR A 239 -22.91 -5.88 -40.65
CA TYR A 239 -23.02 -4.63 -41.39
C TYR A 239 -22.75 -4.86 -42.88
N ALA A 240 -23.30 -4.00 -43.74
CA ALA A 240 -23.07 -4.04 -45.17
C ALA A 240 -21.73 -3.40 -45.51
N ALA A 241 -20.77 -4.18 -46.00
CA ALA A 241 -19.52 -3.67 -46.54
C ALA A 241 -19.72 -3.16 -47.99
N MET A 242 -18.70 -2.45 -48.51
CA MET A 242 -18.70 -1.99 -49.90
C MET A 242 -19.01 -3.13 -50.87
N GLY A 243 -19.95 -2.89 -51.79
CA GLY A 243 -20.46 -3.90 -52.72
C GLY A 243 -21.64 -4.72 -52.19
N GLY A 244 -22.30 -4.30 -51.11
CA GLY A 244 -23.53 -4.91 -50.59
C GLY A 244 -23.34 -6.27 -49.92
N ARG A 245 -22.09 -6.65 -49.62
CA ARG A 245 -21.79 -7.91 -48.93
C ARG A 245 -22.02 -7.74 -47.43
N SER A 246 -22.80 -8.65 -46.84
CA SER A 246 -22.95 -8.70 -45.38
C SER A 246 -21.66 -9.24 -44.75
N VAL A 247 -21.13 -8.52 -43.75
CA VAL A 247 -19.95 -8.91 -42.98
C VAL A 247 -20.32 -9.00 -41.51
N ARG A 248 -19.90 -10.10 -40.86
CA ARG A 248 -20.09 -10.32 -39.42
C ARG A 248 -19.33 -9.25 -38.62
N CYS A 249 -20.01 -8.60 -37.68
CA CYS A 249 -19.37 -7.63 -36.81
C CYS A 249 -18.32 -8.30 -35.93
N THR A 250 -17.08 -7.84 -36.02
CA THR A 250 -15.95 -8.37 -35.25
C THR A 250 -16.04 -8.02 -33.77
N SER A 251 -16.65 -6.88 -33.43
CA SER A 251 -16.76 -6.39 -32.05
C SER A 251 -17.68 -7.24 -31.17
N CYS A 252 -18.83 -7.68 -31.70
CA CYS A 252 -19.77 -8.57 -30.98
C CYS A 252 -19.73 -10.02 -31.48
N ALA A 253 -18.76 -10.36 -32.34
CA ALA A 253 -18.68 -11.63 -33.03
C ALA A 253 -20.04 -12.07 -33.60
N GLY A 254 -20.76 -11.20 -34.31
CA GLY A 254 -22.03 -11.56 -34.95
C GLY A 254 -23.28 -11.59 -34.07
N ARG A 255 -23.15 -11.41 -32.74
CA ARG A 255 -24.29 -11.57 -31.82
C ARG A 255 -25.21 -10.36 -31.72
N GLY A 256 -24.70 -9.18 -32.08
CA GLY A 256 -25.46 -7.94 -31.99
C GLY A 256 -25.39 -7.25 -30.63
N PHE A 257 -24.91 -7.89 -29.56
CA PHE A 257 -24.77 -7.27 -28.25
C PHE A 257 -23.34 -7.35 -27.68
N VAL A 258 -23.03 -6.50 -26.72
CA VAL A 258 -21.78 -6.47 -25.94
C VAL A 258 -22.09 -6.30 -24.46
N ILE A 259 -21.14 -6.62 -23.57
CA ILE A 259 -21.30 -6.36 -22.14
C ILE A 259 -21.48 -4.86 -21.88
N CYS A 260 -22.43 -4.53 -21.01
CA CYS A 260 -22.63 -3.18 -20.53
C CYS A 260 -21.38 -2.69 -19.78
N ARG A 261 -20.79 -1.58 -20.23
CA ARG A 261 -19.56 -1.07 -19.61
C ARG A 261 -19.77 -0.59 -18.17
N ASP A 262 -20.95 -0.05 -17.88
CA ASP A 262 -21.26 0.47 -16.55
C ASP A 262 -21.45 -0.67 -15.53
N CYS A 263 -21.75 -1.88 -16.01
CA CYS A 263 -21.79 -3.08 -15.18
C CYS A 263 -20.39 -3.55 -14.73
N PHE A 264 -19.29 -3.19 -15.40
CA PHE A 264 -17.95 -3.63 -14.97
C PHE A 264 -17.64 -3.13 -13.55
N SER A 265 -17.97 -1.87 -13.26
CA SER A 265 -17.79 -1.30 -11.92
C SER A 265 -18.74 -1.87 -10.87
N GLU A 266 -19.87 -2.43 -11.29
CA GLU A 266 -20.93 -2.88 -10.39
C GLU A 266 -20.80 -4.36 -9.99
N TYR A 267 -20.28 -5.20 -10.89
CA TYR A 267 -20.16 -6.65 -10.69
C TYR A 267 -18.74 -7.13 -10.31
N ASP A 268 -17.81 -6.20 -10.01
CA ASP A 268 -16.40 -6.49 -9.66
C ASP A 268 -15.65 -7.28 -10.76
N ASP A 269 -16.11 -7.16 -12.02
CA ASP A 269 -15.45 -7.74 -13.18
C ASP A 269 -14.23 -6.88 -13.57
N ASP A 270 -13.05 -7.49 -13.74
CA ASP A 270 -11.87 -6.78 -14.24
C ASP A 270 -12.07 -6.42 -15.72
N PRO A 271 -12.14 -5.12 -16.10
CA PRO A 271 -12.30 -4.73 -17.49
C PRO A 271 -11.11 -5.12 -18.38
N ASN A 272 -9.99 -5.53 -17.78
CA ASN A 272 -8.79 -6.00 -18.49
C ASN A 272 -8.77 -7.52 -18.70
N ASP A 273 -9.65 -8.28 -18.04
CA ASP A 273 -9.76 -9.74 -18.24
C ASP A 273 -10.63 -10.04 -19.47
N ILE A 274 -10.02 -9.81 -20.63
CA ILE A 274 -10.66 -10.00 -21.95
C ILE A 274 -11.14 -11.45 -22.13
N GLU A 275 -10.47 -12.41 -21.50
CA GLU A 275 -10.77 -13.84 -21.62
C GLU A 275 -12.01 -14.21 -20.82
N ALA A 276 -12.10 -13.79 -19.55
CA ALA A 276 -13.30 -13.95 -18.74
C ALA A 276 -14.51 -13.24 -19.36
N ILE A 277 -14.32 -12.02 -19.90
CA ILE A 277 -15.36 -11.28 -20.61
C ILE A 277 -15.86 -12.05 -21.83
N ARG A 278 -14.95 -12.62 -22.64
CA ARG A 278 -15.32 -13.41 -23.82
C ARG A 278 -16.04 -14.69 -23.42
N GLU A 279 -15.60 -15.37 -22.36
CA GLU A 279 -16.25 -16.57 -21.86
C GLU A 279 -17.66 -16.27 -21.33
N LEU A 280 -17.80 -15.20 -20.54
CA LEU A 280 -19.09 -14.73 -20.03
C LEU A 280 -20.05 -14.41 -21.19
N MET A 281 -19.59 -13.64 -22.17
CA MET A 281 -20.37 -13.36 -23.38
C MET A 281 -20.73 -14.62 -24.16
N SER A 282 -19.85 -15.63 -24.20
CA SER A 282 -20.13 -16.87 -24.94
C SER A 282 -21.29 -17.68 -24.36
N ARG A 283 -21.51 -17.56 -23.05
CA ARG A 283 -22.54 -18.27 -22.27
C ARG A 283 -23.86 -17.50 -22.18
N MET A 284 -23.88 -16.22 -22.57
CA MET A 284 -25.12 -15.43 -22.60
C MET A 284 -26.06 -15.95 -23.69
N PRO A 285 -27.36 -16.12 -23.38
CA PRO A 285 -28.36 -16.56 -24.35
C PRO A 285 -28.51 -15.51 -25.46
N ASP A 286 -28.78 -16.00 -26.68
CA ASP A 286 -29.13 -15.18 -27.85
C ASP A 286 -30.57 -14.63 -27.76
#